data_AF-A0A3C0ZK06-F1
#
_entry.id   AF-A0A3C0ZK06-F1
#
_cell.length_a   1.000
_cell.length_b   1.000
_cell.length_c   1.000
_cell.angle_alpha   90.00
_cell.angle_beta   90.00
_cell.angle_gamma   90.00
#
_symmetry.space_group_name_H-M   'P 1'
#
loop_
_entity.id
_entity.type
_entity.pdbx_description
1 polymer ?
#
loop_
_entity_poly.entity_id
_entity_poly.type
_entity_poly.pdbx_seq_one_letter_code
_entity_poly.pdbx_strand_id
1 'polypeptide(L)'
;MACKKFLEAKKITSEHVSRDYAQEFQQISLALMNPLDHEDWCDLYVKLTNWDLELDEHPELGLRQTLLDQKRECNAEFGKFVERNYKDWIEQTGNRPALSTDIIEKFVVPEFDKNAAVFLFVVDCMRLDQWIMMEQLLGEYFSFQRSYHYSILPTATPYSRN
;
A
#
# COMPACT_ATOMS: atom_id res chain seq x y z
N MET A 1 -13.34 31.77 23.03
CA MET A 1 -11.92 31.36 22.88
C MET A 1 -11.76 29.91 22.42
N ALA A 2 -12.57 28.95 22.89
CA ALA A 2 -12.50 27.55 22.43
C ALA A 2 -12.73 27.38 20.91
N CYS A 3 -13.80 27.92 20.33
CA CYS A 3 -14.07 27.76 18.89
C CYS A 3 -12.99 28.35 17.98
N LYS A 4 -12.40 29.49 18.37
CA LYS A 4 -11.27 30.10 17.64
C LYS A 4 -10.03 29.19 17.67
N LYS A 5 -9.71 28.61 18.84
CA LYS A 5 -8.60 27.66 19.00
C LYS A 5 -8.79 26.38 18.19
N PHE A 6 -10.01 25.85 18.10
CA PHE A 6 -10.33 24.67 17.26
C PHE A 6 -10.23 24.99 15.76
N LEU A 7 -10.70 26.16 15.33
CA LEU A 7 -10.60 26.58 13.93
C LEU A 7 -9.15 26.87 13.52
N GLU A 8 -8.38 27.53 14.37
CA GLU A 8 -6.95 27.77 14.15
C GLU A 8 -6.16 26.46 14.13
N ALA A 9 -6.46 25.51 15.04
CA ALA A 9 -5.84 24.19 15.03
C ALA A 9 -6.12 23.43 13.73
N LYS A 10 -7.38 23.35 13.29
CA LYS A 10 -7.73 22.74 11.99
C LYS A 10 -7.00 23.37 10.82
N LYS A 11 -6.91 24.71 10.80
CA LYS A 11 -6.23 25.44 9.74
C LYS A 11 -4.74 25.12 9.70
N ILE A 12 -4.08 25.07 10.86
CA ILE A 12 -2.66 24.73 10.97
C ILE A 12 -2.40 23.30 10.50
N THR A 13 -3.23 22.34 10.90
CA THR A 13 -3.13 20.95 10.44
C THR A 13 -3.29 20.85 8.92
N SER A 14 -4.31 21.50 8.36
CA SER A 14 -4.58 21.52 6.92
C SER A 14 -3.42 22.13 6.12
N GLU A 15 -2.84 23.24 6.58
CA GLU A 15 -1.66 23.86 5.95
C GLU A 15 -0.42 22.96 5.99
N HIS A 16 -0.25 22.17 7.06
CA HIS A 16 0.84 21.19 7.18
C HIS A 16 0.65 20.04 6.19
N VAL A 17 -0.53 19.42 6.19
CA VAL A 17 -0.87 18.30 5.28
C VAL A 17 -0.72 18.71 3.82
N SER A 18 -1.18 19.91 3.45
CA SER A 18 -1.02 20.42 2.08
C SER A 18 0.45 20.59 1.68
N ARG A 19 1.31 21.06 2.60
CA ARG A 19 2.74 21.25 2.34
C ARG A 19 3.43 19.91 2.18
N ASP A 20 3.16 18.98 3.08
CA ASP A 20 3.77 17.65 3.10
C ASP A 20 3.37 16.88 1.84
N TYR A 21 2.08 16.91 1.46
CA TYR A 21 1.63 16.27 0.23
C TYR A 21 2.28 16.88 -1.01
N ALA A 22 2.45 18.21 -1.06
CA ALA A 22 3.13 18.84 -2.19
C ALA A 22 4.61 18.40 -2.30
N GLN A 23 5.30 18.20 -1.17
CA GLN A 23 6.66 17.66 -1.16
C GLN A 23 6.70 16.21 -1.61
N GLU A 24 5.82 15.37 -1.07
CA GLU A 24 5.72 13.95 -1.46
C GLU A 24 5.32 13.79 -2.92
N PHE A 25 4.45 14.65 -3.43
CA PHE A 25 4.10 14.65 -4.85
C PHE A 25 5.34 14.79 -5.73
N GLN A 26 6.24 15.75 -5.41
CA GLN A 26 7.48 15.94 -6.15
C GLN A 26 8.41 14.74 -6.02
N GLN A 27 8.52 14.15 -4.82
CA GLN A 27 9.36 12.97 -4.60
C GLN A 27 8.88 11.77 -5.44
N ILE A 28 7.57 11.54 -5.48
CA ILE A 28 6.96 10.47 -6.29
C ILE A 28 7.22 10.72 -7.78
N SER A 29 6.99 11.94 -8.26
CA SER A 29 7.25 12.29 -9.66
C SER A 29 8.72 12.10 -10.04
N LEU A 30 9.67 12.41 -9.15
CA LEU A 30 11.09 12.15 -9.37
C LEU A 30 11.44 10.66 -9.32
N ALA A 31 10.81 9.89 -8.41
CA ALA A 31 11.00 8.45 -8.33
C ALA A 31 10.61 7.75 -9.64
N LEU A 32 9.49 8.16 -10.25
CA LEU A 32 9.03 7.64 -11.54
C LEU A 32 9.98 7.91 -12.71
N MET A 33 10.90 8.88 -12.58
CA MET A 33 11.92 9.14 -13.61
C MET A 33 13.08 8.14 -13.55
N ASN A 34 13.20 7.37 -12.48
CA ASN A 34 14.25 6.38 -12.28
C ASN A 34 13.70 4.95 -12.44
N PRO A 35 14.55 3.96 -12.78
CA PRO A 35 14.15 2.56 -12.71
C PRO A 35 13.79 2.20 -11.26
N LEU A 36 12.57 1.71 -11.06
CA LEU A 36 12.06 1.20 -9.79
C LEU A 36 12.04 -0.33 -9.81
N ASP A 37 12.50 -0.96 -8.73
CA ASP A 37 12.35 -2.39 -8.53
C ASP A 37 11.03 -2.75 -7.84
N HIS A 38 10.83 -4.04 -7.53
CA HIS A 38 9.56 -4.50 -6.95
C HIS A 38 9.34 -4.00 -5.51
N GLU A 39 10.41 -3.75 -4.75
CA GLU A 39 10.30 -3.22 -3.38
C GLU A 39 9.94 -1.73 -3.45
N ASP A 40 10.60 -0.99 -4.35
CA ASP A 40 10.32 0.43 -4.59
C ASP A 40 8.85 0.67 -5.01
N TRP A 41 8.33 -0.18 -5.91
CA TRP A 41 6.93 -0.11 -6.34
C TRP A 41 5.96 -0.40 -5.20
N CYS A 42 6.29 -1.35 -4.33
CA CYS A 42 5.49 -1.67 -3.17
C CYS A 42 5.44 -0.47 -2.21
N ASP A 43 6.59 0.09 -1.85
CA ASP A 43 6.69 1.26 -0.98
C ASP A 43 5.94 2.47 -1.56
N LEU A 44 6.06 2.69 -2.87
CA LEU A 44 5.31 3.74 -3.56
C LEU A 44 3.79 3.55 -3.43
N TYR A 45 3.30 2.32 -3.61
CA TYR A 45 1.87 2.02 -3.46
C TYR A 45 1.38 2.22 -2.02
N VAL A 46 2.19 1.82 -1.02
CA VAL A 46 1.88 2.07 0.39
C VAL A 46 1.80 3.58 0.66
N LYS A 47 2.77 4.37 0.19
CA LYS A 47 2.75 5.84 0.32
C LYS A 47 1.51 6.47 -0.30
N LEU A 48 1.18 6.11 -1.55
CA LEU A 48 -0.01 6.60 -2.25
C LEU A 48 -1.31 6.22 -1.53
N THR A 49 -1.34 5.07 -0.86
CA THR A 49 -2.50 4.61 -0.08
C THR A 49 -2.65 5.40 1.22
N ASN A 50 -1.54 5.64 1.94
CA ASN A 50 -1.56 6.47 3.14
C ASN A 50 -1.99 7.91 2.82
N TRP A 51 -1.50 8.49 1.72
CA TRP A 51 -1.95 9.81 1.27
C TRP A 51 -3.43 9.86 0.89
N ASP A 52 -3.98 8.75 0.38
CA ASP A 52 -5.43 8.65 0.13
C ASP A 52 -6.23 8.77 1.43
N LEU A 53 -5.80 8.05 2.46
CA LEU A 53 -6.42 8.08 3.79
C LEU A 53 -6.30 9.47 4.42
N GLU A 54 -5.10 10.05 4.39
CA GLU A 54 -4.83 11.39 4.97
C GLU A 54 -5.65 12.49 4.27
N LEU A 55 -5.72 12.49 2.93
CA LEU A 55 -6.48 13.48 2.19
C LEU A 55 -8.00 13.28 2.30
N ASP A 56 -8.46 12.05 2.59
CA ASP A 56 -9.88 11.77 2.88
C ASP A 56 -10.33 12.40 4.20
N GLU A 57 -9.43 12.59 5.18
CA GLU A 57 -9.71 13.33 6.42
C GLU A 57 -9.76 14.86 6.22
N HIS A 58 -9.18 15.34 5.11
CA HIS A 58 -9.02 16.76 4.78
C HIS A 58 -9.63 17.16 3.42
N PRO A 59 -10.94 16.94 3.19
CA PRO A 59 -11.57 17.20 1.91
C PRO A 59 -11.52 18.68 1.48
N GLU A 60 -11.40 19.61 2.43
CA GLU A 60 -11.28 21.05 2.17
C GLU A 60 -10.03 21.45 1.38
N LEU A 61 -9.00 20.60 1.36
CA LEU A 61 -7.75 20.88 0.65
C LEU A 61 -7.90 20.83 -0.88
N GLY A 62 -8.90 20.12 -1.39
CA GLY A 62 -9.12 20.00 -2.84
C GLY A 62 -8.02 19.23 -3.60
N LEU A 63 -7.15 18.51 -2.89
CA LEU A 63 -6.00 17.79 -3.49
C LEU A 63 -6.35 16.38 -3.98
N ARG A 64 -7.59 15.92 -3.77
CA ARG A 64 -8.04 14.58 -4.15
C ARG A 64 -7.84 14.31 -5.64
N GLN A 65 -8.19 15.26 -6.50
CA GLN A 65 -8.04 15.09 -7.95
C GLN A 65 -6.57 14.94 -8.35
N THR A 66 -5.67 15.72 -7.74
CA THR A 66 -4.23 15.62 -7.95
C THR A 66 -3.69 14.24 -7.57
N LEU A 67 -4.10 13.69 -6.43
CA LEU A 67 -3.71 12.33 -6.03
C LEU A 67 -4.25 11.28 -6.99
N LEU A 68 -5.49 11.41 -7.45
CA LEU A 68 -6.08 10.48 -8.43
C LEU A 68 -5.31 10.48 -9.75
N ASP A 69 -4.90 11.66 -10.24
CA ASP A 69 -4.13 11.77 -11.47
C ASP A 69 -2.70 11.21 -11.30
N GLN A 70 -2.06 11.45 -10.16
CA GLN A 70 -0.77 10.84 -9.84
C GLN A 70 -0.86 9.30 -9.76
N LYS A 71 -1.90 8.76 -9.12
CA LYS A 71 -2.16 7.30 -9.08
C LYS A 71 -2.33 6.72 -10.48
N ARG A 72 -3.03 7.42 -11.38
CA ARG A 72 -3.20 6.99 -12.77
C ARG A 72 -1.86 6.90 -13.51
N GLU A 73 -0.99 7.89 -13.33
CA GLU A 73 0.36 7.89 -13.91
C GLU A 73 1.20 6.73 -13.36
N CYS A 74 1.22 6.56 -12.03
CA CYS A 74 1.91 5.44 -11.37
C CYS A 74 1.40 4.09 -11.89
N ASN A 75 0.08 3.91 -12.01
CA ASN A 75 -0.52 2.68 -12.51
C ASN A 75 -0.13 2.37 -13.96
N ALA A 76 0.00 3.38 -14.81
CA ALA A 76 0.44 3.20 -16.19
C ALA A 76 1.89 2.70 -16.25
N GLU A 77 2.80 3.29 -15.47
CA GLU A 77 4.20 2.86 -15.42
C GLU A 77 4.36 1.50 -14.72
N PHE A 78 3.60 1.25 -13.65
CA PHE A 78 3.56 -0.05 -12.96
C PHE A 78 3.07 -1.15 -13.88
N GLY A 79 2.04 -0.90 -14.70
CA GLY A 79 1.55 -1.85 -15.69
C GLY A 79 2.65 -2.31 -16.66
N LYS A 80 3.45 -1.35 -17.16
CA LYS A 80 4.61 -1.67 -18.02
C LYS A 80 5.70 -2.43 -17.25
N PHE A 81 5.92 -2.10 -15.97
CA PHE A 81 6.85 -2.83 -15.11
C PHE A 81 6.41 -4.30 -14.93
N VAL A 82 5.14 -4.53 -14.62
CA VAL A 82 4.59 -5.89 -14.50
C VAL A 82 4.72 -6.64 -15.82
N GLU A 83 4.33 -6.03 -16.95
CA GLU A 83 4.42 -6.67 -18.27
C GLU A 83 5.85 -7.14 -18.61
N ARG A 84 6.87 -6.33 -18.28
CA ARG A 84 8.27 -6.65 -18.55
C ARG A 84 8.83 -7.77 -17.67
N ASN A 85 8.36 -7.89 -16.43
CA ASN A 85 9.01 -8.74 -15.43
C ASN A 85 8.18 -9.98 -15.02
N TYR A 86 6.87 -10.00 -15.29
CA TYR A 86 5.98 -11.03 -14.74
C TYR A 86 6.35 -12.45 -15.18
N LYS A 87 6.82 -12.61 -16.42
CA LYS A 87 7.29 -13.92 -16.92
C LYS A 87 8.46 -14.44 -16.08
N ASP A 88 9.45 -13.59 -15.83
CA ASP A 88 10.64 -13.95 -15.06
C ASP A 88 10.27 -14.29 -13.60
N TRP A 89 9.29 -13.58 -13.03
CA TRP A 89 8.78 -13.87 -11.69
C TRP A 89 8.18 -15.28 -11.58
N ILE A 90 7.40 -15.70 -12.59
CA ILE A 90 6.78 -17.04 -12.62
C ILE A 90 7.81 -18.13 -12.90
N GLU A 91 8.82 -17.86 -13.72
CA GLU A 91 9.94 -18.77 -13.98
C GLU A 91 10.94 -18.86 -12.81
N GLN A 92 10.68 -18.11 -11.72
CA GLN A 92 11.50 -18.03 -10.52
C GLN A 92 12.96 -17.62 -10.80
N THR A 93 13.16 -16.74 -11.78
CA THR A 93 14.48 -16.25 -12.15
C THR A 93 14.74 -14.87 -11.54
N GLY A 94 15.95 -14.67 -11.00
CA GLY A 94 16.41 -13.36 -10.52
C GLY A 94 15.75 -12.86 -9.22
N ASN A 95 15.78 -11.54 -9.02
CA ASN A 95 15.13 -10.84 -7.91
C ASN A 95 13.64 -10.63 -8.25
N ARG A 96 12.73 -11.22 -7.47
CA ARG A 96 11.27 -11.13 -7.67
C ARG A 96 10.53 -10.87 -6.36
N PRO A 97 9.34 -10.24 -6.41
CA PRO A 97 8.50 -10.12 -5.23
C PRO A 97 8.02 -11.48 -4.75
N ALA A 98 7.64 -11.56 -3.47
CA ALA A 98 6.80 -12.65 -3.00
C ALA A 98 5.49 -12.65 -3.81
N LEU A 99 5.12 -13.81 -4.35
CA LEU A 99 3.84 -13.98 -5.03
C LEU A 99 2.81 -14.59 -4.07
N SER A 100 1.52 -14.50 -4.40
CA SER A 100 0.46 -15.13 -3.60
C SER A 100 0.74 -16.62 -3.34
N THR A 101 1.25 -17.34 -4.35
CA THR A 101 1.64 -18.75 -4.26
C THR A 101 2.77 -19.03 -3.26
N ASP A 102 3.59 -18.03 -2.91
CA ASP A 102 4.68 -18.20 -1.95
C ASP A 102 4.22 -18.04 -0.50
N ILE A 103 3.00 -17.53 -0.25
CA ILE A 103 2.59 -17.05 1.08
C ILE A 103 2.60 -18.16 2.12
N ILE A 104 2.08 -19.34 1.76
CA ILE A 104 2.01 -20.48 2.70
C ILE A 104 3.41 -20.91 3.10
N GLU A 105 4.29 -21.14 2.13
CA GLU A 105 5.65 -21.64 2.37
C GLU A 105 6.51 -20.63 3.12
N LYS A 106 6.48 -19.35 2.73
CA LYS A 106 7.36 -18.32 3.29
C LYS A 106 6.90 -17.75 4.63
N PHE A 107 5.59 -17.69 4.88
CA PHE A 107 5.04 -16.94 6.03
C PHE A 107 4.20 -17.80 6.98
N VAL A 108 3.58 -18.89 6.54
CA VAL A 108 2.71 -19.71 7.40
C VAL A 108 3.46 -20.92 7.97
N VAL A 109 4.18 -21.66 7.13
CA VAL A 109 4.92 -22.86 7.55
C VAL A 109 5.92 -22.58 8.67
N PRO A 110 6.73 -21.49 8.64
CA PRO A 110 7.68 -21.19 9.71
C PRO A 110 7.05 -20.92 11.09
N GLU A 111 5.74 -20.59 11.13
CA GLU A 111 5.04 -20.31 12.39
C GLU A 111 4.67 -21.59 13.15
N PHE A 112 4.62 -22.75 12.48
CA PHE A 112 4.32 -24.03 13.13
C PHE A 112 5.41 -24.47 14.11
N ASP A 113 6.66 -24.09 13.87
CA ASP A 113 7.79 -24.44 14.73
C ASP A 113 7.75 -23.74 16.10
N LYS A 114 6.89 -22.72 16.26
CA LYS A 114 6.72 -21.96 17.50
C LYS A 114 5.82 -22.66 18.52
N ASN A 115 5.32 -23.86 18.21
CA ASN A 115 4.52 -24.70 19.11
C ASN A 115 3.26 -23.99 19.66
N ALA A 116 2.65 -23.14 18.84
CA ALA A 116 1.44 -22.39 19.12
C ALA A 116 0.36 -22.71 18.08
N ALA A 117 -0.91 -22.50 18.42
CA ALA A 117 -1.99 -22.64 17.46
C ALA A 117 -1.91 -21.53 16.40
N VAL A 118 -1.79 -21.92 15.14
CA VAL A 118 -1.73 -20.98 14.00
C VAL A 118 -3.10 -20.92 13.33
N PHE A 119 -3.63 -19.70 13.18
CA PHE A 119 -4.87 -19.43 12.46
C PHE A 119 -4.55 -18.61 11.21
N LEU A 120 -4.98 -19.11 10.04
CA LEU A 120 -4.86 -18.39 8.77
C LEU A 120 -6.22 -17.85 8.34
N PHE A 121 -6.29 -16.52 8.16
CA PHE A 121 -7.46 -15.85 7.62
C PHE A 121 -7.16 -15.36 6.20
N VAL A 122 -8.04 -15.69 5.26
CA VAL A 122 -7.99 -15.17 3.89
C VAL A 122 -9.23 -14.33 3.67
N VAL A 123 -9.05 -13.01 3.57
CA VAL A 123 -10.14 -12.06 3.34
C VAL A 123 -10.16 -11.63 1.89
N ASP A 124 -11.21 -12.04 1.18
CA ASP A 124 -11.34 -11.76 -0.24
C ASP A 124 -11.59 -10.26 -0.50
N CYS A 125 -11.01 -9.74 -1.58
CA CYS A 125 -11.11 -8.35 -2.00
C CYS A 125 -10.72 -7.30 -0.94
N MET A 126 -9.87 -7.65 0.03
CA MET A 126 -9.35 -6.70 1.00
C MET A 126 -8.28 -5.82 0.36
N ARG A 127 -8.57 -4.53 0.24
CA ARG A 127 -7.60 -3.54 -0.22
C ARG A 127 -6.72 -3.06 0.93
N LEU A 128 -5.56 -2.49 0.58
CA LEU A 128 -4.60 -2.01 1.57
C LEU A 128 -5.13 -0.88 2.44
N ASP A 129 -5.90 0.06 1.89
CA ASP A 129 -6.56 1.14 2.66
C ASP A 129 -7.49 0.55 3.73
N GLN A 130 -8.25 -0.48 3.37
CA GLN A 130 -9.15 -1.18 4.29
C GLN A 130 -8.36 -1.89 5.40
N TRP A 131 -7.25 -2.55 5.05
CA TRP A 131 -6.37 -3.16 6.04
C TRP A 131 -5.79 -2.13 7.01
N ILE A 132 -5.28 -0.99 6.52
CA ILE A 132 -4.68 0.05 7.36
C ILE A 132 -5.71 0.57 8.38
N MET A 133 -6.96 0.80 7.96
CA MET A 133 -8.03 1.18 8.88
C MET A 133 -8.34 0.09 9.91
N MET A 134 -8.36 -1.18 9.50
CA MET A 134 -8.58 -2.30 10.43
C MET A 134 -7.43 -2.45 11.43
N GLU A 135 -6.18 -2.33 11.00
CA GLU A 135 -5.01 -2.42 11.84
C GLU A 135 -5.03 -1.37 12.96
N GLN A 136 -5.42 -0.13 12.64
CA GLN A 136 -5.60 0.93 13.64
C GLN A 136 -6.61 0.56 14.73
N LEU A 137 -7.74 -0.05 14.36
CA LEU A 137 -8.78 -0.48 15.31
C LEU A 137 -8.33 -1.67 16.18
N LEU A 138 -7.47 -2.53 15.65
CA LEU A 138 -7.03 -3.75 16.31
C LEU A 138 -5.71 -3.59 17.07
N GLY A 139 -5.01 -2.47 16.90
CA GLY A 139 -3.69 -2.20 17.48
C GLY A 139 -3.63 -2.23 19.01
N GLU A 140 -4.76 -2.01 19.70
CA GLU A 140 -4.84 -2.14 21.17
C GLU A 140 -4.84 -3.60 21.64
N TYR A 141 -5.18 -4.55 20.76
CA TYR A 141 -5.37 -5.97 21.10
C TYR A 141 -4.25 -6.86 20.56
N PHE A 142 -3.60 -6.46 19.47
CA PHE A 142 -2.63 -7.29 18.75
C PHE A 142 -1.39 -6.51 18.34
N SER A 143 -0.25 -7.20 18.31
CA SER A 143 0.96 -6.72 17.63
C SER A 143 0.93 -7.17 16.17
N PHE A 144 1.19 -6.24 15.25
CA PHE A 144 1.17 -6.51 13.81
C PHE A 144 2.59 -6.55 13.23
N GLN A 145 2.83 -7.52 12.35
CA GLN A 145 3.94 -7.51 11.41
C GLN A 145 3.34 -7.48 10.00
N ARG A 146 3.66 -6.44 9.23
CA ARG A 146 3.20 -6.30 7.85
C ARG A 146 4.24 -6.85 6.88
N SER A 147 3.75 -7.54 5.86
CA SER A 147 4.53 -7.95 4.70
C SER A 147 3.63 -7.88 3.48
N TYR A 148 4.19 -7.43 2.37
CA TYR A 148 3.47 -7.22 1.13
C TYR A 148 3.87 -8.28 0.11
N HIS A 149 2.97 -8.57 -0.81
CA HIS A 149 3.18 -9.52 -1.87
C HIS A 149 2.42 -9.08 -3.11
N TYR A 150 2.81 -9.65 -4.25
CA TYR A 150 2.16 -9.42 -5.53
C TYR A 150 1.21 -10.59 -5.79
N SER A 151 0.03 -10.30 -6.32
CA SER A 151 -0.85 -11.35 -6.81
C SER A 151 -0.28 -11.98 -8.08
N ILE A 152 -0.61 -13.24 -8.32
CA ILE A 152 -0.50 -13.81 -9.67
C ILE A 152 -1.54 -13.17 -10.61
N LEU A 153 -1.27 -13.24 -11.91
CA LEU A 153 -2.15 -12.85 -13.01
C LEU A 153 -2.76 -14.11 -13.66
N PRO A 154 -4.09 -14.15 -13.88
CA PRO A 154 -5.05 -13.10 -13.53
C PRO A 154 -5.29 -12.99 -12.02
N THR A 155 -5.53 -11.76 -11.53
CA THR A 155 -5.79 -11.46 -10.11
C THR A 155 -7.17 -11.90 -9.62
N ALA A 156 -7.96 -12.54 -10.50
CA ALA A 156 -9.32 -12.95 -10.18
C ALA A 156 -9.31 -14.09 -9.16
N THR A 157 -10.29 -14.05 -8.26
CA THR A 157 -10.50 -15.02 -7.18
C THR A 157 -10.31 -16.50 -7.55
N PRO A 158 -10.83 -17.03 -8.70
CA PRO A 158 -10.65 -18.44 -9.02
C PRO A 158 -9.19 -18.85 -9.30
N TYR A 159 -8.30 -17.89 -9.55
CA TYR A 159 -6.90 -18.14 -9.87
C TYR A 159 -5.95 -17.69 -8.76
N SER A 160 -6.26 -16.57 -8.09
CA SER A 160 -5.36 -15.96 -7.10
C SER A 160 -5.50 -16.50 -5.68
N ARG A 161 -6.57 -17.27 -5.39
CA ARG A 161 -6.61 -18.11 -4.20
C ARG A 161 -5.69 -19.30 -4.49
N ASN A 162 -4.55 -19.34 -3.81
CA ASN A 162 -3.55 -20.43 -3.79
C ASN A 162 -4.03 -21.77 -4.36
#